data_AF-A0A2W6B8J7-F1
#
_entry.id   AF-A0A2W6B8J7-F1
#
_cell.length_a   1.000
_cell.length_b   1.000
_cell.length_c   1.000
_cell.angle_alpha   90.00
_cell.angle_beta   90.00
_cell.angle_gamma   90.00
#
_symmetry.space_group_name_H-M   'P 1'
#
loop_
_entity.id
_entity.type
_entity.pdbx_description
1 polymer ?
#
loop_
_entity_poly.entity_id
_entity_poly.type
_entity_poly.pdbx_seq_one_letter_code
_entity_poly.pdbx_strand_id
1 'polypeptide(L)'
;PIHSSKATRAALAERMHWLTPEWMEKYAPGLNDIERDRKTLKARHLAHKTFKTKDDLKIAVDADIEAINSTRKSYPSAKQRISA
;
A
#
# COMPACT_ATOMS: atom_id res chain seq x y z
N PRO A 1 -4.53 -8.24 -17.04
CA PRO A 1 -4.13 -7.68 -15.73
C PRO A 1 -4.63 -8.56 -14.58
N ILE A 2 -3.78 -8.89 -13.60
CA ILE A 2 -4.17 -9.82 -12.51
C ILE A 2 -5.28 -9.25 -11.61
N HIS A 3 -5.25 -7.95 -11.31
CA HIS A 3 -6.22 -7.30 -10.41
C HIS A 3 -7.64 -7.20 -10.97
N SER A 4 -7.82 -7.39 -12.28
CA SER A 4 -9.11 -7.33 -12.96
C SER A 4 -9.51 -8.67 -13.59
N SER A 5 -8.79 -9.75 -13.29
CA SER A 5 -9.05 -11.09 -13.83
C SER A 5 -10.39 -11.65 -13.33
N LYS A 6 -10.93 -12.68 -14.00
CA LYS A 6 -12.16 -13.38 -13.57
C LYS A 6 -12.03 -13.93 -12.15
N ALA A 7 -10.88 -14.55 -11.84
CA ALA A 7 -10.60 -15.09 -10.52
C ALA A 7 -10.60 -13.99 -9.44
N THR A 8 -9.93 -12.86 -9.70
CA THR A 8 -9.90 -11.73 -8.76
C THR A 8 -11.28 -11.13 -8.55
N ARG A 9 -12.07 -10.95 -9.62
CA ARG A 9 -13.44 -10.43 -9.51
C ARG A 9 -14.35 -11.37 -8.72
N ALA A 10 -14.23 -12.69 -8.91
CA ALA A 10 -14.99 -13.67 -8.13
C ALA A 10 -14.63 -13.60 -6.64
N ALA A 11 -13.34 -13.56 -6.31
CA ALA A 11 -12.89 -13.41 -4.91
C ALA A 11 -13.36 -12.08 -4.29
N LEU A 12 -13.37 -10.98 -5.05
CA LEU A 12 -13.92 -9.71 -4.55
C LEU A 12 -15.43 -9.78 -4.33
N ALA A 13 -16.18 -10.44 -5.22
CA ALA A 13 -17.62 -10.63 -5.10
C ALA A 13 -18.02 -11.34 -3.78
N GLU A 14 -17.28 -12.39 -3.40
CA GLU A 14 -17.47 -13.09 -2.12
C GLU A 14 -17.31 -12.18 -0.89
N ARG A 15 -16.54 -11.09 -1.02
CA ARG A 15 -16.15 -10.17 0.06
C ARG A 15 -16.89 -8.83 0.01
N MET A 16 -17.80 -8.63 -0.94
CA MET A 16 -18.51 -7.35 -1.13
C MET A 16 -19.30 -6.89 0.10
N HIS A 17 -19.62 -7.79 1.02
CA HIS A 17 -20.31 -7.47 2.26
C HIS A 17 -19.47 -6.63 3.25
N TRP A 18 -18.13 -6.59 3.11
CA TRP A 18 -17.25 -5.72 3.92
C TRP A 18 -16.12 -5.04 3.13
N LEU A 19 -15.95 -5.36 1.85
CA LEU A 19 -14.92 -4.77 1.00
C LEU A 19 -15.54 -4.24 -0.30
N THR A 20 -15.51 -2.92 -0.48
CA THR A 20 -15.88 -2.27 -1.74
C THR A 20 -14.62 -1.78 -2.45
N PRO A 21 -14.26 -2.36 -3.62
CA PRO A 21 -13.15 -1.86 -4.40
C PRO A 21 -13.42 -0.44 -4.89
N GLU A 22 -12.53 0.50 -4.60
CA GLU A 22 -12.60 1.85 -5.16
C GLU A 22 -12.14 1.86 -6.62
N TRP A 23 -12.82 2.65 -7.45
CA TRP A 23 -12.36 2.90 -8.81
C TRP A 23 -11.16 3.85 -8.79
N MET A 24 -10.13 3.52 -9.56
CA MET A 24 -8.91 4.31 -9.65
C MET A 24 -8.61 4.63 -11.11
N GLU A 25 -8.36 5.89 -11.39
CA GLU A 25 -8.03 6.35 -12.74
C GLU A 25 -6.70 5.73 -13.22
N LYS A 26 -6.68 5.36 -14.50
CA LYS A 26 -5.50 4.78 -15.13
C LYS A 26 -4.38 5.82 -15.17
N TYR A 27 -3.16 5.43 -14.77
CA TYR A 27 -1.98 6.31 -14.73
C TYR A 27 -2.07 7.49 -13.76
N ALA A 28 -2.89 7.39 -12.71
CA ALA A 28 -2.99 8.40 -11.66
C ALA A 28 -2.36 7.92 -10.32
N PRO A 29 -1.03 7.62 -10.28
CA PRO A 29 -0.40 7.13 -9.05
C PRO A 29 -0.43 8.15 -7.91
N GLY A 30 -0.57 9.44 -8.22
CA GLY A 30 -0.73 10.50 -7.22
C GLY A 30 -2.04 10.41 -6.42
N LEU A 31 -3.05 9.69 -6.92
CA LEU A 31 -4.31 9.46 -6.21
C LEU A 31 -4.28 8.22 -5.30
N ASN A 32 -3.23 7.39 -5.41
CA ASN A 32 -3.02 6.21 -4.60
C ASN A 32 -2.11 6.54 -3.40
N ASP A 33 -2.69 6.61 -2.21
CA ASP A 33 -1.94 6.92 -0.98
C ASP A 33 -0.79 5.94 -0.72
N ILE A 34 -0.92 4.68 -1.14
CA ILE A 34 0.13 3.67 -0.99
C ILE A 34 1.39 4.06 -1.76
N GLU A 35 1.27 4.74 -2.91
CA GLU A 35 2.45 5.14 -3.70
C GLU A 35 3.27 6.22 -2.99
N ARG A 36 2.63 7.11 -2.21
CA ARG A 36 3.33 8.11 -1.37
C ARG A 36 4.16 7.42 -0.29
N ASP A 37 3.57 6.43 0.38
CA ASP A 37 4.23 5.69 1.45
C ASP A 37 5.37 4.83 0.90
N ARG A 38 5.13 4.16 -0.23
CA ARG A 38 6.14 3.40 -0.96
C ARG A 38 7.31 4.27 -1.40
N LYS A 39 7.05 5.49 -1.90
CA LYS A 39 8.11 6.46 -2.25
C LYS A 39 8.97 6.79 -1.04
N THR A 40 8.36 7.03 0.12
CA THR A 40 9.07 7.34 1.36
C THR A 40 9.95 6.17 1.81
N LEU A 41 9.36 4.97 1.89
CA LEU A 41 10.08 3.75 2.25
C LEU A 41 11.31 3.55 1.35
N LYS A 42 11.12 3.58 0.03
CA LYS A 42 12.21 3.39 -0.92
C LYS A 42 13.29 4.46 -0.82
N ALA A 43 12.91 5.73 -0.84
CA ALA A 43 13.87 6.83 -0.94
C ALA A 43 14.63 7.10 0.36
N ARG A 44 13.99 6.90 1.53
CA ARG A 44 14.58 7.29 2.81
C ARG A 44 15.14 6.12 3.62
N HIS A 45 14.57 4.92 3.45
CA HIS A 45 14.93 3.79 4.30
C HIS A 45 15.73 2.72 3.55
N LEU A 46 15.37 2.45 2.29
CA LEU A 46 15.97 1.35 1.54
C LEU A 46 17.07 1.78 0.55
N ALA A 47 17.14 3.06 0.18
CA ALA A 47 17.99 3.54 -0.91
C ALA A 47 19.49 3.24 -0.75
N HIS A 48 19.97 3.10 0.50
CA HIS A 48 21.39 2.85 0.82
C HIS A 48 21.64 1.46 1.40
N LYS A 49 20.66 0.56 1.32
CA LYS A 49 20.74 -0.81 1.83
C LYS A 49 20.87 -1.78 0.67
N THR A 50 21.75 -2.77 0.82
CA THR A 50 21.82 -3.94 -0.06
C THR A 50 21.45 -5.18 0.76
N PHE A 51 20.83 -6.16 0.11
CA PHE A 51 20.31 -7.35 0.77
C PHE A 51 20.87 -8.60 0.10
N LYS A 52 21.36 -9.54 0.90
CA LYS A 52 21.93 -10.80 0.40
C LYS A 52 20.83 -11.78 0.01
N THR A 53 19.72 -11.77 0.74
CA THR A 53 18.59 -12.65 0.52
C THR A 53 17.26 -11.88 0.49
N LYS A 54 16.22 -12.56 0.00
CA LYS A 54 14.84 -12.04 0.06
C LYS A 54 14.36 -11.87 1.51
N ASP A 55 14.81 -12.74 2.41
CA ASP A 55 14.39 -12.69 3.81
C ASP A 55 15.02 -11.49 4.52
N ASP A 56 16.28 -11.16 4.22
CA ASP A 56 16.94 -9.95 4.73
C ASP A 56 16.18 -8.68 4.29
N LEU A 57 15.75 -8.64 3.03
CA LEU A 57 14.92 -7.55 2.50
C LEU A 57 13.59 -7.48 3.23
N LYS A 58 12.92 -8.62 3.46
CA LYS A 58 11.63 -8.66 4.16
C LYS A 58 11.76 -8.12 5.58
N ILE A 59 12.75 -8.60 6.33
CA ILE A 59 13.00 -8.16 7.71
C ILE A 59 13.25 -6.65 7.76
N ALA A 60 14.08 -6.12 6.85
CA ALA A 60 14.36 -4.70 6.78
C ALA A 60 13.13 -3.86 6.42
N VAL A 61 12.31 -4.32 5.47
CA VAL A 61 11.05 -3.65 5.09
C VAL A 61 10.07 -3.62 6.27
N ASP A 62 9.88 -4.74 6.97
CA ASP A 62 8.96 -4.82 8.11
C ASP A 62 9.41 -3.86 9.23
N ALA A 63 10.70 -3.86 9.58
CA ALA A 63 11.26 -2.96 10.59
C ALA A 63 11.17 -1.47 10.19
N ASP A 64 11.45 -1.14 8.93
CA ASP A 64 11.35 0.24 8.44
C ASP A 64 9.89 0.73 8.42
N ILE A 65 8.92 -0.14 8.10
CA ILE A 65 7.49 0.18 8.18
C ILE A 65 7.08 0.45 9.63
N GLU A 66 7.52 -0.37 10.59
CA GLU A 66 7.26 -0.13 12.02
C GLU A 66 7.82 1.22 12.48
N ALA A 67 9.05 1.57 12.07
CA ALA A 67 9.66 2.86 12.36
C ALA A 67 8.90 4.04 11.71
N ILE A 68 8.42 3.87 10.48
CA ILE A 68 7.57 4.87 9.82
C ILE A 68 6.25 5.04 10.57
N ASN A 69 5.61 3.95 11.00
CA ASN A 69 4.34 3.98 11.70
C ASN A 69 4.45 4.59 13.10
N SER A 70 5.54 4.34 13.83
CA SER A 70 5.75 4.90 15.17
C SER A 70 5.99 6.42 15.15
N THR A 71 6.56 6.95 14.07
CA THR A 71 6.81 8.40 13.92
C THR A 71 5.61 9.17 13.36
N ARG A 72 4.66 8.49 12.72
CA ARG A 72 3.40 9.09 12.28
C ARG A 72 2.50 9.28 13.49
N LYS A 73 2.09 10.52 13.78
CA LYS A 73 0.93 10.77 14.64
C LYS A 73 -0.23 9.94 14.09
N SER A 74 -0.97 9.26 14.97
CA SER A 74 -2.18 8.51 14.62
C SER A 74 -3.20 9.48 14.03
N TYR A 75 -3.09 9.76 12.74
CA TYR A 75 -4.18 10.25 11.95
C TYR A 75 -4.99 9.01 11.62
N PRO A 76 -6.26 8.94 12.04
CA PRO A 76 -7.14 7.88 11.59
C PRO A 76 -7.05 7.84 10.07
N SER A 77 -6.60 6.72 9.51
CA SER A 77 -6.56 6.47 8.07
C SER A 77 -7.96 6.57 7.44
N ALA A 78 -9.01 6.66 8.27
CA ALA A 78 -10.34 7.12 7.92
C ALA A 78 -10.37 8.66 7.70
N LYS A 79 -9.58 9.19 6.77
CA LYS A 79 -10.09 10.35 6.03
C LYS A 79 -11.11 9.78 5.06
N GLN A 80 -12.38 9.73 5.48
CA GLN A 80 -13.50 9.61 4.55
C GLN A 80 -13.26 10.65 3.46
N ARG A 81 -12.89 10.20 2.27
CA ARG A 81 -12.86 11.06 1.09
C ARG A 81 -14.32 11.40 0.86
N ILE A 82 -14.73 12.58 1.29
CA ILE A 82 -16.09 13.09 1.07
C ILE A 82 -16.28 13.03 -0.45
N SER A 83 -17.18 12.16 -0.90
CA SER A 83 -17.61 12.16 -2.30
C SER A 83 -18.35 13.48 -2.53
N ALA A 84 -17.81 14.31 -3.43
CA ALA A 84 -18.58 15.39 -4.04
C ALA A 84 -19.60 14.80 -5.03
#